data_AF-A0A0C9R280-F1
#
_entry.id   AF-A0A0C9R280-F1
#
_cell.length_a   1.000
_cell.length_b   1.000
_cell.length_c   1.000
_cell.angle_alpha   90.00
_cell.angle_beta   90.00
_cell.angle_gamma   90.00
#
_symmetry.space_group_name_H-M   'P 1'
#
loop_
_entity.id
_entity.type
_entity.pdbx_description
1 polymer ?
#
loop_
_entity_poly.entity_id
_entity_poly.type
_entity_poly.pdbx_seq_one_letter_code
_entity_poly.pdbx_strand_id
1 'polypeptide(L)'
;SNPAMALPKQTFMQKEDQLKHAALLIAGALDFKALVERQQFEPEMMGKDPLDMSQYQKIFSTCRVPGYKQDGLATYFLSDNPPKHVLVVHNNEFFALDVYDGQGNPYDEHQILQQLHQVVNMSTSAGAGIGILTTEHRDFWAKVFDELCQDPRNAESVEFIKKAILVVCLDQKLNVKDPYEVACAYQMLLGGRHGENAANRWCDKTVQLIVGEDGYTGLLYEHSPSEGPPVAVLVDHCYKYIDKKQGCPQSSKAADNMPRKLEFHLSADIVKDIEKARSSLSGLTADLDLFIYK
;
A
#
# COMPACT_ATOMS: atom_id res chain seq x y z
N SER A 1 11.57 -1.88 9.51
CA SER A 1 11.17 -0.78 10.40
C SER A 1 10.54 0.24 9.49
N ASN A 2 9.28 0.57 9.73
CA ASN A 2 8.44 1.25 8.74
C ASN A 2 7.83 2.49 9.38
N PRO A 3 8.21 3.71 8.95
CA PRO A 3 7.55 4.90 9.42
C PRO A 3 6.17 5.04 8.79
N ALA A 4 5.29 5.71 9.53
CA ALA A 4 3.93 6.03 9.10
C ALA A 4 3.75 7.54 9.03
N MET A 5 2.93 8.00 8.10
CA MET A 5 2.50 9.39 7.98
C MET A 5 0.98 9.44 7.99
N ALA A 6 0.41 10.14 8.98
CA ALA A 6 -1.00 10.51 8.98
C ALA A 6 -1.20 11.73 8.07
N LEU A 7 -2.23 11.68 7.22
CA LEU A 7 -2.56 12.75 6.28
C LEU A 7 -3.81 13.49 6.72
N PRO A 8 -4.18 14.64 6.13
CA PRO A 8 -5.36 15.39 6.56
C PRO A 8 -6.63 14.53 6.52
N LYS A 9 -7.44 14.61 7.59
CA LYS A 9 -8.70 13.88 7.68
C LYS A 9 -9.61 14.19 6.50
N GLN A 10 -10.13 13.14 5.86
CA GLN A 10 -11.11 13.25 4.80
C GLN A 10 -12.54 13.16 5.37
N THR A 11 -13.51 13.70 4.63
CA THR A 11 -14.94 13.59 4.98
C THR A 11 -15.60 12.62 4.01
N PHE A 12 -15.71 11.35 4.42
CA PHE A 12 -16.42 10.32 3.66
C PHE A 12 -17.80 10.07 4.28
N MET A 13 -18.85 10.16 3.47
CA MET A 13 -20.23 9.91 3.88
C MET A 13 -20.67 8.48 3.56
N GLN A 14 -20.08 7.90 2.52
CA GLN A 14 -20.40 6.57 1.99
C GLN A 14 -19.14 5.91 1.41
N LYS A 15 -19.21 4.58 1.20
CA LYS A 15 -18.13 3.78 0.61
C LYS A 15 -17.62 4.36 -0.72
N GLU A 16 -18.52 4.90 -1.52
CA GLU A 16 -18.20 5.56 -2.80
C GLU A 16 -17.17 6.69 -2.63
N ASP A 17 -17.23 7.47 -1.55
CA ASP A 17 -16.31 8.58 -1.32
C ASP A 17 -14.89 8.08 -1.01
N GLN A 18 -14.79 7.00 -0.22
CA GLN A 18 -13.53 6.30 0.06
C GLN A 18 -12.89 5.80 -1.24
N LEU A 19 -13.67 5.13 -2.10
CA LEU A 19 -13.17 4.56 -3.35
C LEU A 19 -12.77 5.65 -4.35
N LYS A 20 -13.53 6.74 -4.45
CA LYS A 20 -13.15 7.91 -5.27
C LYS A 20 -11.84 8.51 -4.82
N HIS A 21 -11.65 8.68 -3.51
CA HIS A 21 -10.40 9.21 -2.97
C HIS A 21 -9.23 8.27 -3.24
N ALA A 22 -9.40 6.96 -3.04
CA ALA A 22 -8.39 5.96 -3.37
C ALA A 22 -8.02 5.96 -4.87
N ALA A 23 -9.01 6.05 -5.76
CA ALA A 23 -8.77 6.11 -7.20
C ALA A 23 -7.97 7.35 -7.61
N LEU A 24 -8.27 8.52 -7.02
CA LEU A 24 -7.51 9.75 -7.26
C LEU A 24 -6.08 9.66 -6.73
N LEU A 25 -5.87 9.06 -5.55
CA LEU A 25 -4.53 8.81 -5.01
C LEU A 25 -3.70 7.90 -5.92
N ILE A 26 -4.30 6.82 -6.45
CA ILE A 26 -3.63 5.94 -7.41
C ILE A 26 -3.26 6.72 -8.68
N ALA A 27 -4.22 7.45 -9.27
CA ALA A 27 -3.97 8.23 -10.48
C ALA A 27 -2.87 9.29 -10.28
N GLY A 28 -2.89 10.01 -9.15
CA GLY A 28 -1.84 10.97 -8.78
C GLY A 28 -0.48 10.32 -8.58
N ALA A 29 -0.42 9.12 -7.99
CA ALA A 29 0.82 8.38 -7.85
C ALA A 29 1.37 7.90 -9.20
N LEU A 30 0.50 7.52 -10.15
CA LEU A 30 0.90 7.16 -11.51
C LEU A 30 1.39 8.36 -12.32
N ASP A 31 0.75 9.51 -12.14
CA ASP A 31 1.21 10.78 -12.71
C ASP A 31 2.62 11.13 -12.19
N PHE A 32 2.85 11.02 -10.88
CA PHE A 32 4.18 11.21 -10.29
C PHE A 32 5.20 10.18 -10.81
N LYS A 33 4.80 8.89 -10.87
CA LYS A 33 5.64 7.82 -11.42
C LYS A 33 6.09 8.16 -12.85
N ALA A 34 5.18 8.65 -13.69
CA ALA A 34 5.48 9.02 -15.07
C ALA A 34 6.49 10.18 -15.15
N LEU A 35 6.42 11.16 -14.25
CA LEU A 35 7.40 12.25 -14.18
C LEU A 35 8.80 11.72 -13.84
N VAL A 36 8.91 10.81 -12.86
CA VAL A 36 10.18 10.19 -12.47
C VAL A 36 10.73 9.32 -13.61
N GLU A 37 9.89 8.51 -14.23
CA GLU A 37 10.26 7.58 -15.32
C GLU A 37 10.74 8.32 -16.57
N ARG A 38 10.12 9.45 -16.90
CA ARG A 38 10.48 10.30 -18.05
C ARG A 38 11.61 11.29 -17.76
N GLN A 39 12.16 11.28 -16.53
CA GLN A 39 13.15 12.26 -16.07
C GLN A 39 12.65 13.71 -16.21
N GLN A 40 11.35 13.92 -15.99
CA GLN A 40 10.67 15.22 -16.02
C GLN A 40 10.41 15.77 -14.61
N PHE A 41 10.81 15.03 -13.58
CA PHE A 41 10.78 15.52 -12.21
C PHE A 41 12.01 16.38 -11.94
N GLU A 42 11.78 17.67 -11.66
CA GLU A 42 12.84 18.63 -11.43
C GLU A 42 13.71 18.24 -10.22
N PRO A 43 15.05 18.36 -10.31
CA PRO A 43 15.94 18.08 -9.18
C PRO A 43 15.58 18.91 -7.96
N GLU A 44 15.47 18.26 -6.80
CA GLU A 44 15.35 18.98 -5.54
C GLU A 44 16.64 19.73 -5.22
N MET A 45 16.51 20.87 -4.56
CA MET A 45 17.62 21.76 -4.25
C MET A 45 17.73 21.98 -2.75
N MET A 46 18.94 21.85 -2.19
CA MET A 46 19.26 22.33 -0.85
C MET A 46 20.00 23.66 -0.98
N GLY A 47 19.26 24.76 -0.89
CA GLY A 47 19.79 26.09 -1.24
C GLY A 47 20.06 26.19 -2.73
N LYS A 48 21.33 26.12 -3.13
CA LYS A 48 21.76 26.16 -4.54
C LYS A 48 22.29 24.84 -5.07
N ASP A 49 22.43 23.84 -4.20
CA ASP A 49 23.04 22.55 -4.55
C ASP A 49 21.95 21.53 -4.90
N PRO A 50 22.06 20.84 -6.04
CA PRO A 50 21.11 19.79 -6.41
C PRO A 50 21.29 18.55 -5.52
N LEU A 51 20.18 17.93 -5.15
CA LEU A 51 20.15 16.70 -4.37
C LEU A 51 20.14 15.46 -5.25
N ASP A 52 20.52 14.32 -4.66
CA ASP A 52 20.45 13.03 -5.34
C ASP A 52 18.98 12.59 -5.51
N MET A 53 18.59 12.31 -6.75
CA MET A 53 17.24 11.90 -7.12
C MET A 53 17.07 10.37 -7.16
N SER A 54 18.10 9.59 -6.84
CA SER A 54 18.06 8.12 -6.96
C SER A 54 17.00 7.44 -6.08
N GLN A 55 16.62 8.07 -4.97
CA GLN A 55 15.60 7.54 -4.05
C GLN A 55 14.21 7.48 -4.72
N TYR A 56 13.87 8.44 -5.59
CA TYR A 56 12.58 8.47 -6.29
C TYR A 56 12.36 7.27 -7.22
N GLN A 57 13.44 6.69 -7.75
CA GLN A 57 13.35 5.48 -8.57
C GLN A 57 13.10 4.21 -7.73
N LYS A 58 13.29 4.29 -6.41
CA LYS A 58 13.14 3.16 -5.50
C LYS A 58 11.82 3.17 -4.72
N ILE A 59 11.04 4.26 -4.73
CA ILE A 59 9.74 4.31 -4.03
C ILE A 59 8.68 3.43 -4.71
N PHE A 60 8.75 3.28 -6.03
CA PHE A 60 7.81 2.49 -6.82
C PHE A 60 8.38 1.14 -7.21
N SER A 61 7.51 0.14 -7.31
CA SER A 61 7.87 -1.21 -7.77
C SER A 61 9.05 -1.80 -6.99
N THR A 62 9.12 -1.50 -5.69
CA THR A 62 10.16 -2.00 -4.79
C THR A 62 9.52 -2.76 -3.64
N CYS A 63 10.17 -3.84 -3.21
CA CYS A 63 9.73 -4.67 -2.10
C CYS A 63 10.96 -5.20 -1.37
N ARG A 64 10.92 -5.15 -0.05
CA ARG A 64 11.86 -5.89 0.80
C ARG A 64 11.57 -7.38 0.67
N VAL A 65 12.60 -8.21 0.70
CA VAL A 65 12.46 -9.67 0.61
C VAL A 65 13.10 -10.26 1.87
N PRO A 66 12.34 -10.96 2.73
CA PRO A 66 12.89 -11.50 3.97
C PRO A 66 13.93 -12.60 3.66
N GLY A 67 15.00 -12.64 4.44
CA GLY A 67 16.07 -13.64 4.28
C GLY A 67 16.64 -14.10 5.62
N TYR A 68 17.11 -15.36 5.68
CA TYR A 68 17.54 -16.01 6.94
C TYR A 68 18.64 -15.30 7.73
N LYS A 69 19.48 -14.49 7.08
CA LYS A 69 20.57 -13.73 7.72
C LYS A 69 20.46 -12.24 7.48
N GLN A 70 20.02 -11.89 6.27
CA GLN A 70 19.88 -10.52 5.83
C GLN A 70 18.77 -10.49 4.78
N ASP A 71 17.94 -9.45 4.87
CA ASP A 71 16.89 -9.20 3.90
C ASP A 71 17.48 -8.61 2.61
N GLY A 72 16.83 -8.92 1.49
CA GLY A 72 17.12 -8.33 0.20
C GLY A 72 16.18 -7.17 -0.13
N LEU A 73 16.53 -6.41 -1.16
CA LEU A 73 15.68 -5.39 -1.77
C LEU A 73 15.49 -5.73 -3.24
N ALA A 74 14.24 -5.95 -3.66
CA ALA A 74 13.89 -6.20 -5.05
C ALA A 74 13.24 -4.96 -5.66
N THR A 75 13.87 -4.39 -6.69
CA THR A 75 13.41 -3.19 -7.39
C THR A 75 13.12 -3.52 -8.85
N TYR A 76 11.94 -3.15 -9.36
CA TYR A 76 11.49 -3.48 -10.71
C TYR A 76 11.20 -2.24 -11.58
N PHE A 77 11.41 -1.04 -11.04
CA PHE A 77 11.10 0.24 -11.70
C PHE A 77 11.83 0.42 -13.05
N LEU A 78 13.12 0.07 -13.12
CA LEU A 78 13.95 0.14 -14.32
C LEU A 78 14.13 -1.21 -15.03
N SER A 79 13.25 -2.18 -14.79
CA SER A 79 13.33 -3.48 -15.47
C SER A 79 12.95 -3.38 -16.95
N ASP A 80 13.37 -4.33 -17.78
CA ASP A 80 13.06 -4.35 -19.23
C ASP A 80 11.54 -4.34 -19.52
N ASN A 81 10.75 -4.90 -18.59
CA ASN A 81 9.29 -4.88 -18.64
C ASN A 81 8.75 -4.42 -17.28
N PRO A 82 8.69 -3.09 -17.02
CA PRO A 82 8.25 -2.54 -15.75
C PRO A 82 6.83 -3.01 -15.38
N PRO A 83 6.56 -3.27 -14.10
CA PRO A 83 5.22 -3.65 -13.64
C PRO A 83 4.18 -2.58 -13.95
N LYS A 84 2.97 -3.02 -14.34
CA LYS A 84 1.85 -2.17 -14.75
C LYS A 84 0.62 -2.29 -13.85
N HIS A 85 0.78 -2.87 -12.67
CA HIS A 85 -0.31 -3.08 -11.72
C HIS A 85 0.01 -2.48 -10.35
N VAL A 86 -1.03 -2.07 -9.64
CA VAL A 86 -0.98 -1.81 -8.19
C VAL A 86 -1.54 -3.01 -7.44
N LEU A 87 -1.19 -3.13 -6.17
CA LEU A 87 -1.84 -4.08 -5.28
C LEU A 87 -2.93 -3.36 -4.49
N VAL A 88 -4.15 -3.89 -4.46
CA VAL A 88 -5.22 -3.42 -3.59
C VAL A 88 -5.46 -4.47 -2.52
N VAL A 89 -5.54 -4.05 -1.25
CA VAL A 89 -5.88 -4.90 -0.12
C VAL A 89 -7.19 -4.43 0.47
N HIS A 90 -8.18 -5.32 0.51
CA HIS A 90 -9.48 -5.05 1.13
C HIS A 90 -9.92 -6.31 1.86
N ASN A 91 -10.36 -6.17 3.11
CA ASN A 91 -10.78 -7.29 3.95
C ASN A 91 -9.70 -8.39 4.02
N ASN A 92 -8.42 -7.99 4.11
CA ASN A 92 -7.27 -8.90 4.17
C ASN A 92 -7.08 -9.79 2.92
N GLU A 93 -7.77 -9.48 1.82
CA GLU A 93 -7.60 -10.13 0.53
C GLU A 93 -6.82 -9.21 -0.42
N PHE A 94 -5.97 -9.82 -1.24
CA PHE A 94 -5.04 -9.11 -2.12
C PHE A 94 -5.50 -9.20 -3.57
N PHE A 95 -5.45 -8.08 -4.29
CA PHE A 95 -5.86 -7.98 -5.68
C PHE A 95 -4.80 -7.24 -6.49
N ALA A 96 -4.34 -7.84 -7.60
CA ALA A 96 -3.54 -7.14 -8.59
C ALA A 96 -4.48 -6.38 -9.55
N LEU A 97 -4.29 -5.08 -9.62
CA LEU A 97 -5.11 -4.15 -10.39
C LEU A 97 -4.26 -3.58 -11.52
N ASP A 98 -4.55 -3.92 -12.78
CA ASP A 98 -3.88 -3.28 -13.91
C ASP A 98 -4.26 -1.80 -13.96
N VAL A 99 -3.25 -0.95 -14.08
CA VAL A 99 -3.43 0.52 -14.11
C VAL A 99 -2.90 1.15 -15.39
N TYR A 100 -2.65 0.33 -16.40
CA TYR A 100 -2.30 0.75 -17.75
C TYR A 100 -3.13 -0.02 -18.77
N ASP A 101 -3.44 0.64 -19.89
CA ASP A 101 -4.08 0.00 -21.04
C ASP A 101 -3.07 -0.86 -21.85
N GLY A 102 -3.59 -1.59 -22.85
CA GLY A 102 -2.77 -2.40 -23.75
C GLY A 102 -1.77 -1.60 -24.60
N GLN A 103 -1.90 -0.28 -24.69
CA GLN A 103 -0.97 0.63 -25.37
C GLN A 103 0.09 1.22 -24.40
N GLY A 104 -0.03 0.94 -23.10
CA GLY A 104 0.86 1.47 -22.08
C GLY A 104 0.51 2.88 -21.59
N ASN A 105 -0.71 3.38 -21.84
CA ASN A 105 -1.20 4.61 -21.22
C ASN A 105 -1.76 4.30 -19.83
N PRO A 106 -1.49 5.13 -18.81
CA PRO A 106 -2.08 4.93 -17.48
C PRO A 106 -3.59 5.14 -17.53
N TYR A 107 -4.32 4.33 -16.76
CA TYR A 107 -5.75 4.52 -16.55
C TYR A 107 -6.01 5.79 -15.74
N ASP A 108 -7.15 6.42 -16.03
CA ASP A 108 -7.62 7.56 -15.24
C ASP A 108 -8.36 7.13 -13.97
N GLU A 109 -8.70 8.12 -13.15
CA GLU A 109 -9.40 7.92 -11.88
C GLU A 109 -10.75 7.22 -12.03
N HIS A 110 -11.45 7.35 -13.17
CA HIS A 110 -12.75 6.72 -13.39
C HIS A 110 -12.59 5.23 -13.69
N GLN A 111 -11.64 4.89 -14.55
CA GLN A 111 -11.28 3.52 -14.87
C GLN A 111 -10.76 2.77 -13.64
N ILE A 112 -9.93 3.43 -12.82
CA ILE A 112 -9.44 2.86 -11.56
C ILE A 112 -10.60 2.65 -10.57
N LEU A 113 -11.48 3.64 -10.40
CA LEU A 113 -12.63 3.56 -9.49
C LEU A 113 -13.53 2.35 -9.80
N GLN A 114 -13.82 2.09 -11.07
CA GLN A 114 -14.64 0.94 -11.46
C GLN A 114 -13.99 -0.39 -11.08
N GLN A 115 -12.66 -0.51 -11.21
CA GLN A 115 -11.98 -1.72 -10.78
C GLN A 115 -11.95 -1.84 -9.24
N LEU A 116 -11.83 -0.72 -8.50
CA LEU A 116 -11.95 -0.72 -7.03
C LEU A 116 -13.35 -1.18 -6.56
N HIS A 117 -14.41 -0.82 -7.27
CA HIS A 117 -15.75 -1.35 -7.03
C HIS A 117 -15.78 -2.88 -7.18
N GLN A 118 -15.13 -3.42 -8.20
CA GLN A 118 -15.03 -4.87 -8.38
C GLN A 118 -14.26 -5.54 -7.23
N VAL A 119 -13.15 -4.94 -6.78
CA VAL A 119 -12.41 -5.43 -5.60
C VAL A 119 -13.31 -5.54 -4.37
N VAL A 120 -14.06 -4.49 -4.03
CA VAL A 120 -14.97 -4.48 -2.87
C VAL A 120 -16.06 -5.54 -3.02
N ASN A 121 -16.62 -5.70 -4.23
CA ASN A 121 -17.64 -6.71 -4.50
C ASN A 121 -17.11 -8.16 -4.42
N MET A 122 -15.82 -8.37 -4.71
CA MET A 122 -15.16 -9.69 -4.65
C MET A 122 -14.70 -10.08 -3.24
N SER A 123 -14.58 -9.11 -2.32
CA SER A 123 -14.05 -9.30 -0.96
C SER A 123 -15.08 -8.86 0.09
N THR A 124 -16.24 -9.51 0.11
CA THR A 124 -17.35 -9.19 1.03
C THR A 124 -17.12 -9.70 2.46
N SER A 125 -16.15 -10.59 2.68
CA SER A 125 -15.74 -11.10 3.98
C SER A 125 -14.22 -11.07 4.14
N ALA A 126 -13.76 -11.08 5.39
CA ALA A 126 -12.34 -11.08 5.70
C ALA A 126 -11.66 -12.40 5.28
N GLY A 127 -10.58 -12.29 4.51
CA GLY A 127 -9.67 -13.40 4.21
C GLY A 127 -8.85 -13.82 5.42
N ALA A 128 -8.02 -14.85 5.23
CA ALA A 128 -7.25 -15.48 6.31
C ALA A 128 -6.28 -14.54 7.05
N GLY A 129 -5.94 -13.40 6.47
CA GLY A 129 -5.10 -12.40 7.13
C GLY A 129 -3.60 -12.62 6.99
N ILE A 130 -3.14 -13.25 5.89
CA ILE A 130 -1.73 -13.58 5.67
C ILE A 130 -0.80 -12.35 5.74
N GLY A 131 -1.29 -11.16 5.39
CA GLY A 131 -0.52 -9.91 5.47
C GLY A 131 0.08 -9.64 6.84
N ILE A 132 -0.54 -10.13 7.92
CA ILE A 132 -0.03 -9.93 9.27
C ILE A 132 1.30 -10.63 9.53
N LEU A 133 1.65 -11.68 8.78
CA LEU A 133 2.95 -12.33 8.90
C LEU A 133 4.10 -11.37 8.61
N THR A 134 3.86 -10.32 7.83
CA THR A 134 4.87 -9.31 7.48
C THR A 134 5.22 -8.37 8.65
N THR A 135 4.47 -8.40 9.76
CA THR A 135 4.74 -7.59 10.97
C THR A 135 5.66 -8.30 11.96
N GLU A 136 5.92 -9.59 11.77
CA GLU A 136 6.70 -10.41 12.69
C GLU A 136 8.20 -10.10 12.67
N HIS A 137 8.90 -10.66 13.66
CA HIS A 137 10.36 -10.63 13.69
C HIS A 137 10.95 -11.21 12.39
N ARG A 138 12.00 -10.57 11.86
CA ARG A 138 12.51 -10.86 10.51
C ARG A 138 12.98 -12.30 10.34
N ASP A 139 13.62 -12.89 11.34
CA ASP A 139 14.04 -14.30 11.30
C ASP A 139 12.84 -15.26 11.23
N PHE A 140 11.76 -14.94 11.94
CA PHE A 140 10.54 -15.74 11.90
C PHE A 140 9.84 -15.57 10.55
N TRP A 141 9.69 -14.33 10.09
CA TRP A 141 9.07 -14.05 8.81
C TRP A 141 9.85 -14.66 7.64
N ALA A 142 11.18 -14.62 7.64
CA ALA A 142 12.00 -15.26 6.61
C ALA A 142 11.76 -16.77 6.52
N LYS A 143 11.62 -17.45 7.66
CA LYS A 143 11.30 -18.87 7.69
C LYS A 143 9.90 -19.14 7.11
N VAL A 144 8.88 -18.42 7.59
CA VAL A 144 7.49 -18.62 7.14
C VAL A 144 7.31 -18.22 5.68
N PHE A 145 8.02 -17.19 5.21
CA PHE A 145 8.02 -16.76 3.82
C PHE A 145 8.60 -17.82 2.88
N ASP A 146 9.70 -18.48 3.26
CA ASP A 146 10.26 -19.59 2.49
C ASP A 146 9.27 -20.76 2.42
N GLU A 147 8.68 -21.15 3.55
CA GLU A 147 7.64 -22.20 3.62
C GLU A 147 6.41 -21.86 2.77
N LEU A 148 5.95 -20.59 2.82
CA LEU A 148 4.84 -20.08 2.03
C LEU A 148 5.12 -20.21 0.52
N CYS A 149 6.34 -19.86 0.09
CA CYS A 149 6.74 -19.88 -1.31
C CYS A 149 7.03 -21.29 -1.86
N GLN A 150 7.01 -22.34 -1.03
CA GLN A 150 7.11 -23.73 -1.52
C GLN A 150 5.87 -24.15 -2.33
N ASP A 151 4.70 -23.54 -2.08
CA ASP A 151 3.52 -23.71 -2.96
C ASP A 151 3.66 -22.78 -4.18
N PRO A 152 3.67 -23.29 -5.42
CA PRO A 152 3.82 -22.48 -6.62
C PRO A 152 2.76 -21.38 -6.80
N ARG A 153 1.53 -21.57 -6.31
CA ARG A 153 0.47 -20.57 -6.40
C ARG A 153 0.72 -19.42 -5.43
N ASN A 154 1.18 -19.74 -4.23
CA ASN A 154 1.59 -18.73 -3.25
C ASN A 154 2.79 -17.94 -3.78
N ALA A 155 3.78 -18.63 -4.35
CA ALA A 155 4.95 -17.98 -4.95
C ALA A 155 4.55 -17.03 -6.09
N GLU A 156 3.60 -17.42 -6.93
CA GLU A 156 3.04 -16.53 -7.96
C GLU A 156 2.38 -15.29 -7.35
N SER A 157 1.49 -15.48 -6.36
CA SER A 157 0.83 -14.38 -5.64
C SER A 157 1.85 -13.44 -4.98
N VAL A 158 2.88 -13.97 -4.32
CA VAL A 158 3.97 -13.19 -3.73
C VAL A 158 4.74 -12.39 -4.79
N GLU A 159 4.96 -12.97 -5.97
CA GLU A 159 5.65 -12.27 -7.05
C GLU A 159 4.82 -11.10 -7.60
N PHE A 160 3.49 -11.24 -7.70
CA PHE A 160 2.59 -10.11 -7.99
C PHE A 160 2.70 -9.00 -6.93
N ILE A 161 2.75 -9.35 -5.65
CA ILE A 161 2.90 -8.39 -4.55
C ILE A 161 4.23 -7.64 -4.63
N LYS A 162 5.34 -8.38 -4.82
CA LYS A 162 6.69 -7.80 -4.92
C LYS A 162 6.78 -6.81 -6.07
N LYS A 163 6.24 -7.18 -7.23
CA LYS A 163 6.29 -6.35 -8.45
C LYS A 163 5.33 -5.18 -8.47
N ALA A 164 4.24 -5.20 -7.70
CA ALA A 164 3.24 -4.12 -7.73
C ALA A 164 3.88 -2.72 -7.60
N ILE A 165 3.34 -1.71 -8.29
CA ILE A 165 3.89 -0.35 -8.28
C ILE A 165 3.87 0.22 -6.85
N LEU A 166 2.75 0.07 -6.17
CA LEU A 166 2.52 0.40 -4.76
C LEU A 166 1.36 -0.46 -4.24
N VAL A 167 1.07 -0.35 -2.95
CA VAL A 167 -0.10 -0.97 -2.32
C VAL A 167 -1.12 0.10 -1.95
N VAL A 168 -2.39 -0.20 -2.12
CA VAL A 168 -3.52 0.58 -1.59
C VAL A 168 -4.32 -0.28 -0.62
N CYS A 169 -4.37 0.14 0.64
CA CYS A 169 -5.11 -0.51 1.71
C CYS A 169 -6.46 0.19 1.87
N LEU A 170 -7.55 -0.49 1.49
CA LEU A 170 -8.91 -0.05 1.73
C LEU A 170 -9.33 -0.55 3.12
N ASP A 171 -9.16 0.31 4.12
CA ASP A 171 -9.35 -0.04 5.51
C ASP A 171 -10.81 0.05 5.95
N GLN A 172 -11.18 -0.84 6.86
CA GLN A 172 -12.46 -0.80 7.55
C GLN A 172 -12.44 0.31 8.61
N LYS A 173 -13.63 0.85 8.88
CA LYS A 173 -13.82 1.86 9.92
C LYS A 173 -13.37 1.37 11.29
N LEU A 174 -12.60 2.18 12.02
CA LEU A 174 -12.24 1.88 13.39
C LEU A 174 -13.39 2.22 14.36
N ASN A 175 -13.61 1.35 15.35
CA ASN A 175 -14.58 1.55 16.43
C ASN A 175 -13.89 2.03 17.71
N VAL A 176 -13.15 3.14 17.59
CA VAL A 176 -12.40 3.75 18.70
C VAL A 176 -12.95 5.11 19.10
N LYS A 177 -12.72 5.52 20.35
CA LYS A 177 -13.11 6.84 20.88
C LYS A 177 -11.95 7.82 20.94
N ASP A 178 -10.77 7.39 20.51
CA ASP A 178 -9.57 8.21 20.55
C ASP A 178 -9.70 9.44 19.63
N PRO A 179 -9.04 10.55 19.95
CA PRO A 179 -8.94 11.69 19.04
C PRO A 179 -8.41 11.27 17.68
N TYR A 180 -8.80 12.00 16.64
CA TYR A 180 -8.43 11.71 15.25
C TYR A 180 -6.92 11.47 15.10
N GLU A 181 -6.10 12.36 15.66
CA GLU A 181 -4.65 12.33 15.51
C GLU A 181 -4.09 11.01 16.03
N VAL A 182 -4.56 10.56 17.19
CA VAL A 182 -4.12 9.33 17.84
C VAL A 182 -4.64 8.11 17.09
N ALA A 183 -5.94 8.07 16.80
CA ALA A 183 -6.57 6.94 16.12
C ALA A 183 -5.97 6.72 14.71
N CYS A 184 -5.77 7.80 13.97
CA CYS A 184 -5.15 7.76 12.64
C CYS A 184 -3.71 7.26 12.72
N ALA A 185 -2.91 7.73 13.69
CA ALA A 185 -1.54 7.26 13.85
C ALA A 185 -1.45 5.76 14.18
N TYR A 186 -2.29 5.25 15.09
CA TYR A 186 -2.38 3.81 15.34
C TYR A 186 -2.81 3.03 14.10
N GLN A 187 -3.75 3.57 13.31
CA GLN A 187 -4.20 2.93 12.08
C GLN A 187 -3.09 2.85 11.02
N MET A 188 -2.34 3.92 10.83
CA MET A 188 -1.26 3.95 9.84
C MET A 188 -0.08 3.06 10.27
N LEU A 189 0.26 3.06 11.56
CA LEU A 189 1.43 2.33 12.06
C LEU A 189 1.16 0.84 12.28
N LEU A 190 0.03 0.49 12.89
CA LEU A 190 -0.26 -0.86 13.37
C LEU A 190 -1.57 -1.45 12.83
N GLY A 191 -2.28 -0.72 11.97
CA GLY A 191 -3.62 -1.13 11.50
C GLY A 191 -4.75 -0.85 12.49
N GLY A 192 -4.47 -0.13 13.58
CA GLY A 192 -5.44 0.25 14.59
C GLY A 192 -4.91 -0.01 15.99
N ARG A 193 -5.67 0.37 17.02
CA ARG A 193 -5.22 0.25 18.41
C ARG A 193 -5.08 -1.21 18.84
N HIS A 194 -5.86 -2.10 18.22
CA HIS A 194 -5.85 -3.53 18.48
C HIS A 194 -5.45 -4.33 17.23
N GLY A 195 -4.89 -3.66 16.22
CA GLY A 195 -4.50 -4.28 14.95
C GLY A 195 -5.69 -4.69 14.07
N GLU A 196 -6.82 -3.98 14.15
CA GLU A 196 -8.07 -4.29 13.44
C GLU A 196 -7.87 -4.46 11.92
N ASN A 197 -7.07 -3.58 11.31
CA ASN A 197 -6.69 -3.60 9.90
C ASN A 197 -5.24 -4.07 9.69
N ALA A 198 -4.58 -4.65 10.70
CA ALA A 198 -3.15 -4.99 10.62
C ALA A 198 -2.83 -6.04 9.55
N ALA A 199 -3.76 -6.96 9.33
CA ALA A 199 -3.64 -7.98 8.29
C ALA A 199 -3.97 -7.44 6.88
N ASN A 200 -4.52 -6.22 6.78
CA ASN A 200 -4.85 -5.52 5.53
C ASN A 200 -3.62 -4.75 5.00
N ARG A 201 -2.43 -5.35 5.14
CA ARG A 201 -1.11 -4.75 4.87
C ARG A 201 -0.18 -5.77 4.22
N TRP A 202 0.86 -5.27 3.59
CA TRP A 202 2.07 -6.03 3.27
C TRP A 202 3.30 -5.19 3.62
N CYS A 203 3.79 -5.32 4.85
CA CYS A 203 4.80 -4.43 5.43
C CYS A 203 6.17 -4.49 4.76
N ASP A 204 6.44 -5.48 3.91
CA ASP A 204 7.65 -5.48 3.08
C ASP A 204 7.54 -4.54 1.87
N LYS A 205 6.34 -4.08 1.51
CA LYS A 205 6.17 -3.17 0.38
C LYS A 205 6.66 -1.78 0.74
N THR A 206 7.45 -1.19 -0.16
CA THR A 206 8.01 0.14 0.02
C THR A 206 6.99 1.23 0.25
N VAL A 207 5.90 1.29 -0.51
CA VAL A 207 4.84 2.30 -0.34
C VAL A 207 3.49 1.62 -0.22
N GLN A 208 2.79 1.90 0.89
CA GLN A 208 1.41 1.50 1.13
C GLN A 208 0.59 2.76 1.42
N LEU A 209 -0.32 3.12 0.52
CA LEU A 209 -1.30 4.18 0.73
C LEU A 209 -2.51 3.60 1.44
N ILE A 210 -2.91 4.20 2.56
CA ILE A 210 -4.00 3.69 3.40
C ILE A 210 -5.16 4.66 3.33
N VAL A 211 -6.36 4.13 3.04
CA VAL A 211 -7.60 4.90 2.95
C VAL A 211 -8.66 4.20 3.78
N GLY A 212 -8.96 4.73 4.97
CA GLY A 212 -9.99 4.23 5.87
C GLY A 212 -11.40 4.75 5.57
N GLU A 213 -12.42 3.94 5.85
CA GLU A 213 -13.83 4.34 5.72
C GLU A 213 -14.24 5.49 6.66
N ASP A 214 -13.51 5.71 7.74
CA ASP A 214 -13.66 6.81 8.69
C ASP A 214 -13.02 8.13 8.23
N GLY A 215 -12.46 8.15 7.02
CA GLY A 215 -11.74 9.30 6.48
C GLY A 215 -10.30 9.40 6.97
N TYR A 216 -9.79 8.35 7.63
CA TYR A 216 -8.40 8.32 8.09
C TYR A 216 -7.54 7.87 6.92
N THR A 217 -6.71 8.78 6.42
CA THR A 217 -5.80 8.53 5.31
C THR A 217 -4.37 8.69 5.76
N GLY A 218 -3.48 7.97 5.09
CA GLY A 218 -2.06 8.06 5.38
C GLY A 218 -1.24 7.16 4.50
N LEU A 219 0.02 6.99 4.92
CA LEU A 219 0.88 5.98 4.35
C LEU A 219 1.68 5.25 5.41
N LEU A 220 2.04 4.02 5.08
CA LEU A 220 3.09 3.24 5.73
C LEU A 220 4.17 2.94 4.67
N TYR A 221 5.43 3.20 4.98
CA TYR A 221 6.52 2.93 4.04
C TYR A 221 7.65 2.10 4.64
N GLU A 222 8.21 1.20 3.84
CA GLU A 222 9.41 0.45 4.21
C GLU A 222 10.63 1.34 3.99
N HIS A 223 11.48 1.46 5.01
CA HIS A 223 12.48 2.53 5.11
C HIS A 223 13.80 2.24 4.38
N SER A 224 14.10 0.99 4.04
CA SER A 224 15.41 0.63 3.46
C SER A 224 15.73 1.25 2.09
N PRO A 225 14.77 1.49 1.17
CA PRO A 225 15.07 2.07 -0.14
C PRO A 225 15.09 3.61 -0.19
N SER A 226 14.38 4.28 0.74
CA SER A 226 14.11 5.71 0.67
C SER A 226 13.88 6.31 2.05
N GLU A 227 14.29 7.57 2.19
CA GLU A 227 14.02 8.42 3.34
C GLU A 227 12.64 9.09 3.25
N GLY A 228 12.28 9.82 4.31
CA GLY A 228 11.00 10.55 4.41
C GLY A 228 10.75 11.61 3.32
N PRO A 229 11.72 12.47 2.92
CA PRO A 229 11.44 13.57 1.99
C PRO A 229 10.90 13.12 0.61
N PRO A 230 11.50 12.14 -0.09
CA PRO A 230 10.94 11.65 -1.36
C PRO A 230 9.51 11.11 -1.24
N VAL A 231 9.19 10.45 -0.12
CA VAL A 231 7.86 9.93 0.18
C VAL A 231 6.87 11.05 0.46
N ALA A 232 7.28 12.08 1.20
CA ALA A 232 6.44 13.26 1.45
C ALA A 232 6.13 14.02 0.15
N VAL A 233 7.11 14.14 -0.75
CA VAL A 233 6.94 14.75 -2.08
C VAL A 233 5.94 13.98 -2.94
N LEU A 234 6.01 12.64 -2.94
CA LEU A 234 5.00 11.80 -3.61
C LEU A 234 3.60 12.15 -3.09
N VAL A 235 3.42 12.22 -1.77
CA VAL A 235 2.10 12.48 -1.19
C VAL A 235 1.61 13.89 -1.50
N ASP A 236 2.47 14.91 -1.39
CA ASP A 236 2.14 16.29 -1.78
C ASP A 236 1.73 16.38 -3.26
N HIS A 237 2.42 15.66 -4.15
CA HIS A 237 2.04 15.57 -5.56
C HIS A 237 0.65 14.93 -5.75
N CYS A 238 0.36 13.84 -5.05
CA CYS A 238 -0.96 13.21 -5.09
C CYS A 238 -2.09 14.15 -4.66
N TYR A 239 -1.90 14.95 -3.61
CA TYR A 239 -2.90 15.93 -3.18
C TYR A 239 -3.06 17.09 -4.17
N LYS A 240 -1.94 17.59 -4.72
CA LYS A 240 -1.99 18.57 -5.82
C LYS A 240 -2.73 18.04 -7.05
N TYR A 241 -2.57 16.75 -7.36
CA TYR A 241 -3.32 16.09 -8.42
C TYR A 241 -4.82 16.03 -8.11
N ILE A 242 -5.19 15.64 -6.88
CA ILE A 242 -6.58 15.60 -6.41
C ILE A 242 -7.24 16.98 -6.56
N ASP A 243 -6.58 18.05 -6.08
CA ASP A 243 -7.12 19.41 -6.13
C ASP A 243 -7.36 19.89 -7.56
N LYS A 244 -6.45 19.55 -8.50
CA LYS A 244 -6.62 19.87 -9.92
C LYS A 244 -7.79 19.14 -10.58
N LYS A 245 -8.15 17.95 -10.08
CA LYS A 245 -9.23 17.13 -10.65
C LYS A 245 -10.61 17.46 -10.09
N GLN A 246 -10.70 18.20 -8.98
CA GLN A 246 -11.98 18.69 -8.47
C GLN A 246 -12.68 19.57 -9.53
N GLY A 247 -13.81 19.11 -10.05
CA GLY A 247 -14.62 19.86 -11.03
C GLY A 247 -14.41 19.52 -12.50
N CYS A 248 -13.56 18.55 -12.85
CA CYS A 248 -13.46 18.06 -14.23
C CYS A 248 -14.62 17.08 -14.55
N PRO A 249 -15.33 17.24 -15.69
CA PRO A 249 -16.35 16.27 -16.11
C PRO A 249 -15.73 14.90 -16.38
N GLN A 250 -16.35 13.84 -15.87
CA GLN A 250 -15.89 12.47 -16.04
C GLN A 250 -16.51 11.87 -17.31
N SER A 251 -15.69 11.36 -18.22
CA SER A 251 -16.15 10.67 -19.43
C SER A 251 -15.06 9.78 -19.99
N SER A 252 -14.84 8.64 -19.35
CA SER A 252 -13.96 7.60 -19.87
C SER A 252 -14.70 6.29 -19.94
N LYS A 253 -14.44 5.53 -21.01
CA LYS A 253 -14.97 4.18 -21.14
C LYS A 253 -14.42 3.30 -20.03
N ALA A 254 -15.23 2.34 -19.60
CA ALA A 254 -14.84 1.44 -18.55
C ALA A 254 -13.56 0.69 -18.89
N ALA A 255 -12.73 0.42 -17.87
CA ALA A 255 -11.62 -0.50 -18.04
C ALA A 255 -12.17 -1.89 -18.37
N ASP A 256 -11.59 -2.55 -19.36
CA ASP A 256 -12.02 -3.89 -19.80
C ASP A 256 -11.40 -5.02 -18.94
N ASN A 257 -10.51 -4.66 -18.01
CA ASN A 257 -9.77 -5.61 -17.18
C ASN A 257 -10.41 -5.75 -15.80
N MET A 258 -10.56 -7.00 -15.36
CA MET A 258 -11.03 -7.35 -14.02
C MET A 258 -9.81 -7.50 -13.07
N PRO A 259 -9.88 -7.00 -11.82
CA PRO A 259 -8.84 -7.22 -10.82
C PRO A 259 -8.57 -8.71 -10.62
N ARG A 260 -7.29 -9.10 -10.61
CA ARG A 260 -6.89 -10.47 -10.31
C ARG A 260 -6.77 -10.66 -8.80
N LYS A 261 -7.69 -11.44 -8.21
CA LYS A 261 -7.55 -11.91 -6.82
C LYS A 261 -6.31 -12.80 -6.69
N LEU A 262 -5.47 -12.52 -5.71
CA LEU A 262 -4.28 -13.31 -5.39
C LEU A 262 -4.66 -14.34 -4.33
N GLU A 263 -4.63 -15.61 -4.74
CA GLU A 263 -5.02 -16.71 -3.86
C GLU A 263 -3.81 -17.20 -3.07
N PHE A 264 -4.07 -17.57 -1.81
CA PHE A 264 -3.08 -18.19 -0.94
C PHE A 264 -3.59 -19.52 -0.40
N HIS A 265 -2.80 -20.55 -0.65
CA HIS A 265 -2.94 -21.89 -0.12
C HIS A 265 -2.22 -22.00 1.22
N LEU A 266 -2.99 -22.04 2.30
CA LEU A 266 -2.44 -22.03 3.65
C LEU A 266 -2.42 -23.45 4.23
N SER A 267 -1.23 -23.91 4.60
CA SER A 267 -1.08 -25.11 5.41
C SER A 267 -1.56 -24.85 6.84
N ALA A 268 -1.85 -25.92 7.59
CA ALA A 268 -2.22 -25.79 8.99
C ALA A 268 -1.14 -25.11 9.84
N ASP A 269 0.13 -25.21 9.45
CA ASP A 269 1.24 -24.57 10.15
C ASP A 269 1.31 -23.07 9.84
N ILE A 270 1.14 -22.66 8.58
CA ILE A 270 1.04 -21.24 8.22
C ILE A 270 -0.15 -20.57 8.91
N VAL A 271 -1.29 -21.28 9.03
CA VAL A 271 -2.45 -20.75 9.78
C VAL A 271 -2.10 -20.52 11.25
N LYS A 272 -1.35 -21.42 11.90
CA LYS A 272 -0.87 -21.19 13.28
C LYS A 272 0.09 -20.02 13.35
N ASP A 273 0.96 -19.85 12.37
CA ASP A 273 1.90 -18.73 12.31
C ASP A 273 1.18 -17.39 12.16
N ILE A 274 0.05 -17.35 11.43
CA ILE A 274 -0.83 -16.17 11.36
C ILE A 274 -1.40 -15.83 12.74
N GLU A 275 -1.88 -16.80 13.51
CA GLU A 275 -2.39 -16.55 14.87
C GLU A 275 -1.28 -16.11 15.83
N LYS A 276 -0.07 -16.66 15.66
CA LYS A 276 1.10 -16.23 16.41
C LYS A 276 1.43 -14.77 16.10
N ALA A 277 1.44 -14.39 14.82
CA ALA A 277 1.66 -13.02 14.38
C ALA A 277 0.61 -12.04 14.94
N ARG A 278 -0.66 -12.43 15.01
CA ARG A 278 -1.71 -11.66 15.71
C ARG A 278 -1.35 -11.44 17.18
N SER A 279 -0.92 -12.50 17.86
CA SER A 279 -0.56 -12.44 19.28
C SER A 279 0.67 -11.56 19.52
N SER A 280 1.71 -11.68 18.71
CA SER A 280 2.91 -10.85 18.79
C SER A 280 2.60 -9.37 18.53
N LEU A 281 1.80 -9.07 17.50
CA LEU A 281 1.37 -7.71 17.22
C LEU A 281 0.56 -7.13 18.37
N SER A 282 -0.35 -7.91 18.96
CA SER A 282 -1.10 -7.47 20.15
C SER A 282 -0.15 -7.11 21.31
N GLY A 283 0.94 -7.86 21.50
CA GLY A 283 1.99 -7.51 22.46
C GLY A 283 2.65 -6.17 22.14
N LEU A 284 3.05 -5.97 20.87
CA LEU A 284 3.64 -4.70 20.40
C LEU A 284 2.69 -3.51 20.57
N THR A 285 1.40 -3.68 20.24
CA THR A 285 0.40 -2.62 20.42
C THR A 285 0.21 -2.23 21.89
N ALA A 286 0.37 -3.18 22.82
CA ALA A 286 0.20 -2.94 24.24
C ALA A 286 1.43 -2.24 24.88
N ASP A 287 2.61 -2.40 24.27
CA ASP A 287 3.87 -1.79 24.71
C ASP A 287 4.14 -0.43 24.04
N LEU A 288 3.34 -0.06 23.03
CA LEU A 288 3.44 1.24 22.37
C LEU A 288 2.64 2.30 23.13
N ASP A 289 3.33 3.37 23.55
CA ASP A 289 2.70 4.60 24.02
C ASP A 289 2.93 5.73 23.00
N LEU A 290 1.84 6.35 22.53
CA LEU A 290 1.86 7.31 21.43
C LEU A 290 1.14 8.59 21.83
N PHE A 291 1.90 9.68 21.88
CA PHE A 291 1.40 11.03 22.13
C PHE A 291 1.66 11.91 20.91
N ILE A 292 0.61 12.60 20.45
CA ILE A 292 0.72 13.62 19.41
C ILE A 292 0.46 14.97 20.04
N TYR A 293 1.49 15.81 20.04
CA TYR A 293 1.41 17.18 20.50
C TYR A 293 1.02 18.07 19.32
N LYS A 294 0.01 18.93 19.55
CA LYS A 294 -0.38 19.99 18.64
C LYS A 294 0.37 21.27 18.95
#